data_AF-A0A1R2BDU9-F1
#
_entry.id   AF-A0A1R2BDU9-F1
#
_cell.length_a   1.000
_cell.length_b   1.000
_cell.length_c   1.000
_cell.angle_alpha   90.00
_cell.angle_beta   90.00
_cell.angle_gamma   90.00
#
_symmetry.space_group_name_H-M   'P 1'
#
loop_
_entity.id
_entity.type
_entity.pdbx_description
1 polymer ?
#
loop_
_entity_poly.entity_id
_entity_poly.type
_entity_poly.pdbx_seq_one_letter_code
_entity_poly.pdbx_strand_id
1 'polypeptide(L)'
;MSKRCLLLENIPDNEKLDLYILRHFISDKVSTPKPPKKEHLRCKVIRGHKRAIRQILNGKTPKATLHKFNIDDTRSLQMWRNLKDIIDRNPNFFINSISDDSGQKVDMQGNIKSISTMEKSFSFGFCINYFRRDEIRESYFYYIQLLFMNFDVKKLCEKFGFRCCKGESHKIMCVEKWIMLKEYLEVYMIRDLDLEPFGLDLNVAGLPSYANIIEFFN
;
A
#
# COMPACT_ATOMS: atom_id res chain seq x y z
N MET A 1 -20.03 8.97 4.74
CA MET A 1 -19.01 7.96 4.38
C MET A 1 -19.48 7.22 3.14
N SER A 2 -18.79 7.35 2.01
CA SER A 2 -19.07 6.55 0.81
C SER A 2 -18.86 5.07 1.15
N LYS A 3 -19.88 4.22 1.03
CA LYS A 3 -19.73 2.77 1.16
C LYS A 3 -18.74 2.28 0.10
N ARG A 4 -17.49 2.08 0.50
CA ARG A 4 -16.47 1.41 -0.31
C ARG A 4 -16.65 -0.10 -0.12
N CYS A 5 -16.06 -0.89 -1.03
CA CYS A 5 -16.37 -2.30 -1.31
C CYS A 5 -16.83 -3.15 -0.09
N LEU A 6 -18.04 -3.70 -0.17
CA LEU A 6 -18.67 -4.54 0.89
C LEU A 6 -17.95 -5.89 1.11
N LEU A 7 -16.84 -6.16 0.40
CA LEU A 7 -16.17 -7.46 0.41
C LEU A 7 -15.50 -7.78 1.75
N LEU A 8 -15.08 -6.75 2.49
CA LEU A 8 -14.46 -6.92 3.81
C LEU A 8 -15.41 -6.63 4.98
N GLU A 9 -16.65 -6.20 4.72
CA GLU A 9 -17.63 -5.86 5.76
C GLU A 9 -18.28 -7.10 6.43
N ASN A 10 -18.19 -8.27 5.80
CA ASN A 10 -18.79 -9.53 6.29
C ASN A 10 -17.76 -10.52 6.84
N ILE A 11 -16.57 -10.05 7.26
CA ILE A 11 -15.53 -10.91 7.81
C ILE A 11 -15.85 -11.17 9.29
N PRO A 12 -15.81 -12.44 9.76
CA PRO A 12 -16.09 -12.76 11.15
C PRO A 12 -15.22 -11.96 12.12
N ASP A 13 -15.83 -11.42 13.19
CA ASP A 13 -15.16 -10.59 14.20
C ASP A 13 -13.95 -11.26 14.89
N ASN A 14 -13.87 -12.60 14.81
CA ASN A 14 -12.79 -13.38 15.40
C ASN A 14 -11.58 -13.60 14.47
N GLU A 15 -11.64 -13.20 13.20
CA GLU A 15 -10.56 -13.40 12.24
C GLU A 15 -9.74 -12.12 12.02
N LYS A 16 -8.42 -12.20 12.20
CA LYS A 16 -7.54 -11.08 11.85
C LYS A 16 -7.59 -10.87 10.34
N LEU A 17 -8.08 -9.70 9.94
CA LEU A 17 -8.34 -9.35 8.55
C LEU A 17 -7.13 -9.57 7.61
N ASP A 18 -5.93 -9.26 8.08
CA ASP A 18 -4.71 -9.48 7.30
C ASP A 18 -4.46 -10.97 7.00
N LEU A 19 -4.73 -11.85 7.97
CA LEU A 19 -4.60 -13.30 7.80
C LEU A 19 -5.69 -13.82 6.85
N TYR A 20 -6.92 -13.34 7.01
CA TYR A 20 -8.04 -13.66 6.13
C TYR A 20 -7.68 -13.36 4.67
N ILE A 21 -7.15 -12.16 4.39
CA ILE A 21 -6.84 -11.75 3.02
C ILE A 21 -5.64 -12.52 2.48
N LEU A 22 -4.56 -12.63 3.27
CA LEU A 22 -3.31 -13.23 2.81
C LEU A 22 -3.42 -14.73 2.53
N ARG A 23 -4.33 -15.46 3.21
CA ARG A 23 -4.56 -16.89 2.95
C ARG A 23 -5.04 -17.19 1.53
N HIS A 24 -5.58 -16.19 0.82
CA HIS A 24 -6.04 -16.33 -0.55
C HIS A 24 -4.92 -16.26 -1.59
N PHE A 25 -3.69 -15.96 -1.16
CA PHE A 25 -2.51 -15.82 -2.01
C PHE A 25 -1.47 -16.89 -1.69
N ILE A 26 -0.58 -17.12 -2.65
CA ILE A 26 0.56 -18.04 -2.55
C ILE A 26 1.83 -17.24 -2.84
N SER A 27 2.83 -17.33 -1.98
CA SER A 27 4.14 -16.72 -2.24
C SER A 27 4.92 -17.52 -3.28
N ASP A 28 5.51 -16.85 -4.27
CA ASP A 28 6.28 -17.50 -5.34
C ASP A 28 7.68 -17.96 -4.93
N LYS A 29 8.15 -17.54 -3.75
CA LYS A 29 9.53 -17.74 -3.30
C LYS A 29 9.77 -19.03 -2.50
N VAL A 30 8.76 -19.87 -2.33
CA VAL A 30 8.85 -21.03 -1.43
C VAL A 30 8.55 -22.30 -2.22
N SER A 31 9.39 -23.32 -2.04
CA SER A 31 9.19 -24.68 -2.59
C SER A 31 7.85 -25.31 -2.17
N THR A 32 7.27 -24.82 -1.08
CA THR A 32 5.95 -25.19 -0.58
C THR A 32 4.98 -24.00 -0.67
N PRO A 33 3.78 -24.17 -1.28
CA PRO A 33 2.80 -23.09 -1.38
C PRO A 33 2.39 -22.61 0.01
N LYS A 34 2.77 -21.38 0.37
CA LYS A 34 2.38 -20.75 1.64
C LYS A 34 1.83 -19.34 1.41
N PRO A 35 0.84 -18.91 2.20
CA PRO A 35 0.42 -17.52 2.24
C PRO A 35 1.59 -16.56 2.48
N PRO A 36 1.62 -15.39 1.84
CA PRO A 36 2.58 -14.35 2.19
C PRO A 36 2.42 -13.92 3.66
N LYS A 37 3.52 -13.55 4.31
CA LYS A 37 3.47 -13.02 5.69
C LYS A 37 3.03 -11.55 5.69
N LYS A 38 2.26 -11.13 6.70
CA LYS A 38 1.85 -9.71 6.91
C LYS A 38 3.04 -8.75 6.87
N GLU A 39 4.10 -9.07 7.62
CA GLU A 39 5.33 -8.28 7.70
C GLU A 39 6.03 -8.16 6.34
N HIS A 40 5.99 -9.23 5.53
CA HIS A 40 6.55 -9.22 4.19
C HIS A 40 5.79 -8.25 3.27
N LEU A 41 4.46 -8.30 3.31
CA LEU A 41 3.61 -7.37 2.57
C LEU A 41 3.88 -5.92 2.99
N ARG A 42 3.83 -5.62 4.30
CA ARG A 42 4.13 -4.29 4.87
C ARG A 42 5.48 -3.76 4.42
N CYS A 43 6.53 -4.57 4.61
CA CYS A 43 7.88 -4.27 4.16
C CYS A 43 7.94 -3.94 2.67
N LYS A 44 7.30 -4.76 1.83
CA LYS A 44 7.31 -4.57 0.38
C LYS A 44 6.64 -3.27 -0.05
N VAL A 45 5.45 -2.96 0.49
CA VAL A 45 4.71 -1.75 0.12
C VAL A 45 5.35 -0.48 0.68
N ILE A 46 5.79 -0.48 1.94
CA ILE A 46 6.44 0.69 2.57
C ILE A 46 7.79 1.00 1.90
N ARG A 47 8.61 -0.02 1.62
CA ARG A 47 9.87 0.20 0.89
C ARG A 47 9.64 0.74 -0.52
N GLY A 48 8.60 0.23 -1.20
CA GLY A 48 8.20 0.73 -2.51
C GLY A 48 7.77 2.21 -2.44
N HIS A 49 6.94 2.57 -1.46
CA HIS A 49 6.51 3.96 -1.23
C HIS A 49 7.71 4.88 -0.94
N LYS A 50 8.60 4.52 0.00
CA LYS A 50 9.84 5.26 0.26
C LYS A 50 10.71 5.41 -0.99
N ARG A 51 10.74 4.39 -1.86
CA ARG A 51 11.46 4.46 -3.14
C ARG A 51 10.80 5.41 -4.14
N ALA A 52 9.47 5.44 -4.21
CA ALA A 52 8.72 6.39 -5.02
C ALA A 52 9.02 7.83 -4.56
N ILE A 53 8.97 8.10 -3.25
CA ILE A 53 9.32 9.40 -2.66
C ILE A 53 10.73 9.83 -3.10
N ARG A 54 11.73 8.95 -2.93
CA ARG A 54 13.11 9.24 -3.39
C ARG A 54 13.20 9.54 -4.88
N GLN A 55 12.45 8.83 -5.70
CA GLN A 55 12.47 9.06 -7.15
C GLN A 55 11.88 10.42 -7.48
N ILE A 56 10.77 10.80 -6.85
CA ILE A 56 10.14 12.11 -7.02
C ILE A 56 11.09 13.24 -6.60
N LEU A 57 11.68 13.16 -5.41
CA LEU A 57 12.63 14.15 -4.90
C LEU A 57 13.87 14.30 -5.80
N ASN A 58 14.22 13.27 -6.57
CA ASN A 58 15.31 13.28 -7.54
C ASN A 58 14.87 13.57 -8.98
N GLY A 59 13.60 13.96 -9.21
CA GLY A 59 13.05 14.23 -10.54
C GLY A 59 12.98 13.00 -11.47
N LYS A 60 12.94 11.78 -10.92
CA LYS A 60 12.94 10.52 -11.66
C LYS A 60 11.55 9.90 -11.73
N THR A 61 11.19 9.43 -12.92
CA THR A 61 10.00 8.57 -13.12
C THR A 61 10.40 7.09 -13.02
N PRO A 62 9.60 6.22 -12.40
CA PRO A 62 9.92 4.81 -12.21
C PRO A 62 9.94 4.01 -13.53
N LYS A 63 11.14 3.65 -13.99
CA LYS A 63 11.35 2.77 -15.17
C LYS A 63 11.37 1.28 -14.84
N ALA A 64 11.60 0.94 -13.58
CA ALA A 64 11.61 -0.41 -13.01
C ALA A 64 10.98 -0.34 -11.61
N THR A 65 10.71 -1.48 -10.98
CA THR A 65 10.19 -1.66 -9.60
C THR A 65 8.67 -1.82 -9.47
N LEU A 66 8.19 -1.97 -8.23
CA LEU A 66 6.80 -2.26 -7.86
C LEU A 66 5.81 -1.24 -8.46
N HIS A 67 6.19 0.03 -8.49
CA HIS A 67 5.38 1.15 -8.99
C HIS A 67 5.81 1.63 -10.39
N LYS A 68 6.44 0.76 -11.20
CA LYS A 68 6.63 1.02 -12.63
C LYS A 68 5.27 1.20 -13.30
N PHE A 69 5.14 2.24 -14.13
CA PHE A 69 3.96 2.50 -14.96
C PHE A 69 4.37 3.01 -16.35
N ASN A 70 3.43 2.99 -17.30
CA ASN A 70 3.62 3.60 -18.61
C ASN A 70 3.27 5.09 -18.54
N ILE A 71 4.17 5.99 -18.97
CA ILE A 71 3.93 7.44 -18.92
C ILE A 71 2.80 7.86 -19.86
N ASP A 72 2.55 7.08 -20.92
CA ASP A 72 1.48 7.35 -21.89
C ASP A 72 0.10 6.96 -21.33
N ASP A 73 0.05 6.19 -20.23
CA ASP A 73 -1.19 5.98 -19.50
C ASP A 73 -1.49 7.19 -18.62
N THR A 74 -2.43 8.00 -19.09
CA THR A 74 -2.85 9.24 -18.43
C THR A 74 -3.34 9.02 -17.01
N ARG A 75 -3.95 7.87 -16.69
CA ARG A 75 -4.47 7.59 -15.35
C ARG A 75 -3.35 7.30 -14.35
N SER A 76 -2.38 6.45 -14.71
CA SER A 76 -1.20 6.22 -13.87
C SER A 76 -0.36 7.47 -13.73
N LEU A 77 -0.19 8.22 -14.82
CA LEU A 77 0.53 9.50 -14.79
C LEU A 77 -0.16 10.50 -13.86
N GLN A 78 -1.49 10.57 -13.85
CA GLN A 78 -2.23 11.42 -12.93
C GLN A 78 -2.02 11.00 -11.47
N MET A 79 -2.05 9.71 -11.14
CA MET A 79 -1.75 9.25 -9.77
C MET A 79 -0.32 9.57 -9.35
N TRP A 80 0.63 9.45 -10.27
CA TRP A 80 2.02 9.85 -10.04
C TRP A 80 2.15 11.36 -9.80
N ARG A 81 1.44 12.19 -10.56
CA ARG A 81 1.39 13.65 -10.36
C ARG A 81 0.79 14.01 -9.01
N ASN A 82 -0.35 13.43 -8.63
CA ASN A 82 -0.95 13.68 -7.33
C ASN A 82 0.00 13.31 -6.18
N LEU A 83 0.69 12.17 -6.29
CA LEU A 83 1.73 11.78 -5.34
C LEU A 83 2.87 12.80 -5.29
N LYS A 84 3.34 13.25 -6.46
CA LYS A 84 4.38 14.27 -6.57
C LYS A 84 3.97 15.60 -5.96
N ASP A 85 2.75 16.06 -6.19
CA ASP A 85 2.24 17.34 -5.67
C ASP A 85 2.18 17.35 -4.13
N ILE A 86 1.89 16.22 -3.49
CA ILE A 86 1.97 16.08 -2.02
C ILE A 86 3.41 16.25 -1.53
N ILE A 87 4.34 15.59 -2.22
CA ILE A 87 5.77 15.60 -1.83
C ILE A 87 6.38 16.98 -2.07
N ASP A 88 6.06 17.63 -3.18
CA ASP A 88 6.58 18.95 -3.55
C ASP A 88 6.03 20.08 -2.66
N ARG A 89 4.87 19.89 -2.03
CA ARG A 89 4.35 20.82 -1.00
C ARG A 89 5.25 20.91 0.23
N ASN A 90 5.95 19.82 0.59
CA ASN A 90 6.84 19.80 1.75
C ASN A 90 8.02 18.83 1.58
N PRO A 91 8.96 19.12 0.66
CA PRO A 91 10.03 18.18 0.29
C PRO A 91 10.96 17.87 1.46
N ASN A 92 11.25 18.85 2.33
CA ASN A 92 12.13 18.68 3.49
C ASN A 92 11.55 17.69 4.51
N PHE A 93 10.24 17.75 4.75
CA PHE A 93 9.56 16.76 5.60
C PHE A 93 9.76 15.33 5.06
N PHE A 94 9.55 15.14 3.76
CA PHE A 94 9.69 13.83 3.14
C PHE A 94 11.14 13.34 3.12
N ILE A 95 12.13 14.23 2.88
CA ILE A 95 13.56 13.91 2.98
C ILE A 95 13.91 13.37 4.36
N ASN A 96 13.46 14.04 5.43
CA ASN A 96 13.74 13.62 6.80
C ASN A 96 13.05 12.28 7.12
N SER A 97 11.76 12.16 6.77
CA SER A 97 10.94 10.98 7.04
C SER A 97 11.43 9.68 6.36
N ILE A 98 12.15 9.79 5.24
CA ILE A 98 12.75 8.62 4.58
C ILE A 98 14.19 8.33 5.03
N SER A 99 14.88 9.30 5.63
CA SER A 99 16.29 9.21 6.03
C SER A 99 16.45 8.63 7.44
N ASP A 100 15.45 8.80 8.31
CA ASP A 100 15.43 8.23 9.68
C ASP A 100 15.45 6.68 9.73
N ASP A 101 15.56 6.03 8.58
CA ASP A 101 15.47 4.58 8.39
C ASP A 101 16.64 3.99 7.59
N SER A 102 17.61 4.82 7.17
CA SER A 102 18.95 4.28 6.95
C SER A 102 19.48 3.92 8.32
N GLY A 103 19.35 2.64 8.68
CA GLY A 103 20.01 2.08 9.86
C GLY A 103 21.40 2.70 9.95
N GLN A 104 21.71 3.23 11.13
CA GLN A 104 23.04 3.72 11.45
C GLN A 104 24.04 2.81 10.75
N LYS A 105 24.70 3.34 9.71
CA LYS A 105 25.97 2.77 9.28
C LYS A 105 26.91 3.02 10.44
N VAL A 106 26.90 2.13 11.42
CA VAL A 106 28.03 2.00 12.33
C VAL A 106 29.08 1.24 11.53
N ASP A 107 29.74 1.97 10.65
CA ASP A 107 31.10 1.62 10.28
C ASP A 107 31.93 1.70 11.58
N MET A 108 32.44 0.54 11.97
CA MET A 108 33.64 0.28 12.78
C MET A 108 33.94 1.14 14.04
N GLN A 109 34.21 0.41 15.13
CA GLN A 109 34.83 0.84 16.39
C GLN A 109 34.01 1.73 17.34
N GLY A 110 33.62 1.15 18.48
CA GLY A 110 33.32 1.89 19.70
C GLY A 110 32.28 1.23 20.58
N ASN A 111 32.72 0.64 21.69
CA ASN A 111 31.88 0.20 22.80
C ASN A 111 30.96 1.34 23.28
N ILE A 112 29.68 1.32 22.91
CA ILE A 112 28.63 2.03 23.66
C ILE A 112 27.43 1.09 23.82
N LYS A 113 27.31 0.57 25.03
CA LYS A 113 26.07 -0.05 25.55
C LYS A 113 24.99 1.03 25.58
N SER A 114 24.10 1.05 24.59
CA SER A 114 22.78 1.64 24.76
C SER A 114 21.74 0.58 24.38
N ILE A 115 21.00 0.14 25.39
CA ILE A 115 19.80 -0.68 25.22
C ILE A 115 18.75 0.25 24.64
N SER A 116 18.72 0.38 23.32
CA SER A 116 17.49 0.76 22.63
C SER A 116 16.90 -0.54 22.08
N THR A 117 15.67 -0.83 22.47
CA THR A 117 14.84 -1.87 21.87
C THR A 117 14.69 -1.53 20.39
N MET A 118 15.64 -2.00 19.59
CA MET A 118 15.66 -1.81 18.16
C MET A 118 14.50 -2.62 17.59
N GLU A 119 13.35 -1.96 17.40
CA GLU A 119 12.18 -2.59 16.82
C GLU A 119 12.56 -3.16 15.45
N LYS A 120 12.26 -4.45 15.24
CA LYS A 120 12.48 -5.08 13.93
C LYS A 120 11.77 -4.24 12.86
N SER A 121 12.46 -3.90 11.78
CA SER A 121 11.89 -3.08 10.70
C SER A 121 10.54 -3.65 10.25
N PHE A 122 9.53 -2.78 10.10
CA PHE A 122 8.16 -3.16 9.73
C PHE A 122 7.35 -3.93 10.79
N SER A 123 7.79 -3.90 12.05
CA SER A 123 6.97 -4.21 13.22
C SER A 123 5.74 -3.28 13.29
N PHE A 124 4.84 -3.58 14.24
CA PHE A 124 3.71 -2.72 14.55
C PHE A 124 4.14 -1.28 14.93
N GLY A 125 5.07 -1.13 15.88
CA GLY A 125 5.59 0.17 16.32
C GLY A 125 6.26 0.96 15.19
N PHE A 126 7.04 0.28 14.34
CA PHE A 126 7.60 0.88 13.14
C PHE A 126 6.51 1.44 12.21
N CYS A 127 5.46 0.65 11.96
CA CYS A 127 4.38 1.07 11.07
C CYS A 127 3.60 2.27 11.64
N ILE A 128 3.34 2.29 12.96
CA ILE A 128 2.75 3.46 13.63
C ILE A 128 3.61 4.70 13.39
N ASN A 129 4.91 4.60 13.67
CA ASN A 129 5.82 5.74 13.51
C ASN A 129 5.88 6.23 12.07
N TYR A 130 5.92 5.31 11.10
CA TYR A 130 5.93 5.65 9.69
C TYR A 130 4.65 6.36 9.24
N PHE A 131 3.47 5.84 9.63
CA PHE A 131 2.18 6.38 9.22
C PHE A 131 1.64 7.47 10.15
N ARG A 132 2.38 7.88 11.19
CA ARG A 132 1.95 8.87 12.19
C ARG A 132 1.49 10.19 11.58
N ARG A 133 2.13 10.60 10.49
CA ARG A 133 1.90 11.89 9.82
C ARG A 133 0.90 11.75 8.69
N ASP A 134 -0.06 12.66 8.65
CA ASP A 134 -1.15 12.68 7.68
C ASP A 134 -0.61 12.78 6.24
N GLU A 135 0.46 13.56 6.06
CA GLU A 135 1.14 13.74 4.78
C GLU A 135 1.68 12.41 4.22
N ILE A 136 2.18 11.52 5.10
CA ILE A 136 2.63 10.17 4.70
C ILE A 136 1.44 9.29 4.34
N ARG A 137 0.31 9.41 5.05
CA ARG A 137 -0.90 8.62 4.76
C ARG A 137 -1.55 9.06 3.45
N GLU A 138 -1.60 10.36 3.19
CA GLU A 138 -2.06 10.95 1.93
C GLU A 138 -1.17 10.50 0.76
N SER A 139 0.15 10.63 0.87
CA SER A 139 1.07 10.18 -0.18
C SER A 139 0.99 8.66 -0.38
N TYR A 140 0.88 7.89 0.71
CA TYR A 140 0.72 6.44 0.65
C TYR A 140 -0.55 6.02 -0.07
N PHE A 141 -1.67 6.72 0.15
CA PHE A 141 -2.93 6.46 -0.54
C PHE A 141 -2.76 6.54 -2.07
N TYR A 142 -2.21 7.65 -2.60
CA TYR A 142 -1.98 7.79 -4.04
C TYR A 142 -0.96 6.78 -4.57
N TYR A 143 0.04 6.43 -3.76
CA TYR A 143 0.97 5.35 -4.09
C TYR A 143 0.25 4.00 -4.26
N ILE A 144 -0.68 3.63 -3.38
CA ILE A 144 -1.46 2.39 -3.55
C ILE A 144 -2.41 2.48 -4.75
N GLN A 145 -3.07 3.64 -4.99
CA GLN A 145 -3.87 3.82 -6.21
C GLN A 145 -3.03 3.59 -7.47
N LEU A 146 -1.79 4.09 -7.50
CA LEU A 146 -0.86 3.87 -8.62
C LEU A 146 -0.50 2.39 -8.80
N LEU A 147 -0.29 1.64 -7.72
CA LEU A 147 0.06 0.21 -7.83
C LEU A 147 -1.02 -0.62 -8.52
N PHE A 148 -2.28 -0.30 -8.21
CA PHE A 148 -3.47 -0.99 -8.70
C PHE A 148 -4.10 -0.32 -9.93
N MET A 149 -3.49 0.75 -10.46
CA MET A 149 -3.93 1.39 -11.69
C MET A 149 -3.79 0.43 -12.89
N ASN A 150 -4.76 0.49 -13.81
CA ASN A 150 -4.94 -0.48 -14.90
C ASN A 150 -4.94 -1.91 -14.39
N PHE A 151 -5.93 -2.19 -13.54
CA PHE A 151 -6.09 -3.46 -12.86
C PHE A 151 -5.93 -4.65 -13.82
N ASP A 152 -4.86 -5.42 -13.60
CA ASP A 152 -4.47 -6.56 -14.39
C ASP A 152 -3.88 -7.60 -13.44
N VAL A 153 -4.59 -8.72 -13.29
CA VAL A 153 -4.25 -9.76 -12.32
C VAL A 153 -2.85 -10.33 -12.55
N LYS A 154 -2.43 -10.49 -13.81
CA LYS A 154 -1.11 -11.02 -14.15
C LYS A 154 -0.01 -10.04 -13.73
N LYS A 155 -0.17 -8.77 -14.08
CA LYS A 155 0.78 -7.71 -13.67
C LYS A 155 0.82 -7.55 -12.15
N LEU A 156 -0.31 -7.69 -11.45
CA LEU A 156 -0.36 -7.66 -9.98
C LEU A 156 0.40 -8.86 -9.38
N CYS A 157 0.23 -10.06 -9.93
CA CYS A 157 1.01 -11.23 -9.51
C CYS A 157 2.51 -10.96 -9.66
N GLU A 158 2.96 -10.43 -10.80
CA GLU A 158 4.37 -10.09 -11.06
C GLU A 158 4.89 -9.00 -10.09
N LYS A 159 4.14 -7.91 -9.92
CA LYS A 159 4.47 -6.80 -9.02
C LYS A 159 4.67 -7.29 -7.58
N PHE A 160 3.69 -8.02 -7.06
CA PHE A 160 3.70 -8.48 -5.67
C PHE A 160 4.46 -9.79 -5.45
N GLY A 161 4.80 -10.54 -6.50
CA GLY A 161 5.43 -11.87 -6.39
C GLY A 161 4.54 -12.86 -5.66
N PHE A 162 3.23 -12.70 -5.83
CA PHE A 162 2.18 -13.53 -5.24
C PHE A 162 1.36 -14.13 -6.37
N ARG A 163 0.89 -15.37 -6.18
CA ARG A 163 -0.15 -15.97 -7.02
C ARG A 163 -1.49 -15.96 -6.29
N CYS A 164 -2.54 -15.57 -7.00
CA CYS A 164 -3.92 -15.59 -6.49
C CYS A 164 -4.64 -16.94 -6.77
N CYS A 165 -4.05 -17.81 -7.59
CA CYS A 165 -4.55 -19.13 -7.96
C CYS A 165 -3.39 -20.07 -8.38
N LYS A 166 -3.67 -21.37 -8.48
CA LYS A 166 -2.67 -22.38 -8.91
C LYS A 166 -2.54 -22.50 -10.43
N GLY A 167 -3.59 -22.18 -11.18
CA GLY A 167 -3.61 -22.27 -12.65
C GLY A 167 -3.16 -20.97 -13.32
N GLU A 168 -2.84 -21.08 -14.61
CA GLU A 168 -2.43 -19.95 -15.46
C GLU A 168 -3.61 -19.05 -15.86
N SER A 169 -4.82 -19.61 -15.94
CA SER A 169 -6.04 -18.86 -16.25
C SER A 169 -6.67 -18.28 -14.99
N HIS A 170 -6.74 -16.95 -14.93
CA HIS A 170 -7.38 -16.22 -13.84
C HIS A 170 -8.90 -16.25 -13.97
N LYS A 171 -9.60 -16.39 -12.84
CA LYS A 171 -11.07 -16.37 -12.72
C LYS A 171 -11.53 -15.09 -12.03
N ILE A 172 -12.83 -14.82 -12.01
CA ILE A 172 -13.40 -13.65 -11.32
C ILE A 172 -12.98 -13.58 -9.84
N MET A 173 -12.92 -14.71 -9.15
CA MET A 173 -12.43 -14.79 -7.76
C MET A 173 -11.00 -14.27 -7.58
N CYS A 174 -10.16 -14.28 -8.63
CA CYS A 174 -8.83 -13.68 -8.58
C CYS A 174 -8.91 -12.16 -8.47
N VAL A 175 -9.83 -11.54 -9.21
CA VAL A 175 -10.08 -10.10 -9.21
C VAL A 175 -10.52 -9.66 -7.81
N GLU A 176 -11.50 -10.35 -7.22
CA GLU A 176 -12.01 -10.07 -5.87
C GLU A 176 -10.89 -10.12 -4.82
N LYS A 177 -10.03 -11.14 -4.85
CA LYS A 177 -8.88 -11.25 -3.95
C LYS A 177 -7.96 -10.03 -4.01
N TRP A 178 -7.67 -9.55 -5.22
CA TRP A 178 -6.83 -8.38 -5.42
C TRP A 178 -7.53 -7.07 -5.01
N ILE A 179 -8.84 -6.96 -5.20
CA ILE A 179 -9.64 -5.84 -4.68
C ILE A 179 -9.61 -5.82 -3.16
N MET A 180 -9.83 -6.97 -2.50
CA MET A 180 -9.70 -7.11 -1.05
C MET A 180 -8.31 -6.71 -0.55
N LEU A 181 -7.24 -7.14 -1.25
CA LEU A 181 -5.89 -6.74 -0.89
C LEU A 181 -5.66 -5.23 -1.05
N LYS A 182 -6.16 -4.62 -2.14
CA LYS A 182 -6.09 -3.17 -2.35
C LYS A 182 -6.77 -2.42 -1.20
N GLU A 183 -7.99 -2.81 -0.87
CA GLU A 183 -8.77 -2.19 0.19
C GLU A 183 -8.11 -2.32 1.56
N TYR A 184 -7.56 -3.50 1.86
CA TYR A 184 -6.78 -3.69 3.07
C TYR A 184 -5.55 -2.78 3.11
N LEU A 185 -4.79 -2.69 2.03
CA LEU A 185 -3.62 -1.82 1.98
C LEU A 185 -4.01 -0.34 2.15
N GLU A 186 -5.10 0.11 1.54
CA GLU A 186 -5.53 1.52 1.57
C GLU A 186 -6.15 1.94 2.90
N VAL A 187 -6.92 1.05 3.53
CA VAL A 187 -7.79 1.39 4.67
C VAL A 187 -7.39 0.60 5.90
N TYR A 188 -7.56 -0.71 5.84
CA TYR A 188 -7.52 -1.53 7.06
C TYR A 188 -6.12 -1.69 7.63
N MET A 189 -5.06 -1.68 6.81
CA MET A 189 -3.69 -1.73 7.29
C MET A 189 -3.35 -0.50 8.14
N ILE A 190 -3.99 0.65 7.88
CA ILE A 190 -3.82 1.89 8.64
C ILE A 190 -4.71 1.85 9.90
N ARG A 191 -5.96 1.41 9.76
CA ARG A 191 -6.88 1.24 10.91
C ARG A 191 -6.38 0.22 11.93
N ASP A 192 -5.73 -0.85 11.47
CA ASP A 192 -5.04 -1.83 12.31
C ASP A 192 -4.02 -1.18 13.25
N LEU A 193 -3.53 0.03 12.93
CA LEU A 193 -2.56 0.80 13.71
C LEU A 193 -3.22 1.89 14.56
N ASP A 194 -4.56 1.88 14.68
CA ASP A 194 -5.37 2.93 15.32
C ASP A 194 -5.16 4.33 14.73
N LEU A 195 -4.95 4.38 13.40
CA LEU A 195 -4.80 5.61 12.63
C LEU A 195 -5.93 5.77 11.62
N GLU A 196 -6.29 7.01 11.30
CA GLU A 196 -7.28 7.30 10.26
C GLU A 196 -6.64 7.23 8.87
N PRO A 197 -7.11 6.36 7.96
CA PRO A 197 -6.63 6.32 6.58
C PRO A 197 -6.99 7.59 5.83
N PHE A 198 -6.14 7.99 4.89
CA PHE A 198 -6.50 9.08 3.98
C PHE A 198 -7.59 8.59 3.00
N GLY A 199 -8.67 9.35 2.90
CA GLY A 199 -9.74 9.10 1.95
C GLY A 199 -10.13 10.38 1.25
N LEU A 200 -10.24 10.33 -0.08
CA LEU A 200 -10.90 11.41 -0.83
C LEU A 200 -12.38 11.45 -0.43
N ASP A 201 -12.82 12.63 0.03
CA ASP A 201 -14.24 12.89 0.22
C ASP A 201 -14.90 13.09 -1.15
N LEU A 202 -15.43 11.99 -1.69
CA LEU A 202 -16.14 12.01 -2.97
C LEU A 202 -17.47 12.79 -2.90
N ASN A 203 -17.97 13.12 -1.70
CA ASN A 203 -19.17 13.97 -1.56
C ASN A 203 -18.88 15.42 -1.99
N VAL A 204 -17.62 15.85 -2.00
CA VAL A 204 -17.21 17.17 -2.51
C VAL A 204 -17.13 17.20 -4.04
N ALA A 205 -17.09 16.03 -4.70
CA ALA A 205 -16.97 15.93 -6.16
C ALA A 205 -18.32 16.08 -6.90
N GLY A 206 -19.42 16.41 -6.22
CA GLY A 206 -20.75 16.54 -6.84
C GLY A 206 -21.30 15.24 -7.43
N LEU A 207 -20.68 14.10 -7.13
CA LEU A 207 -21.19 12.80 -7.56
C LEU A 207 -22.39 12.40 -6.70
N PRO A 208 -23.46 11.86 -7.29
CA PRO A 208 -24.63 11.43 -6.55
C PRO A 208 -24.21 10.41 -5.49
N SER A 209 -24.78 10.55 -4.29
CA SER A 209 -24.52 9.61 -3.21
C SER A 209 -24.92 8.20 -3.67
N TYR A 210 -24.28 7.16 -3.12
CA TYR A 210 -24.61 5.77 -3.48
C TYR A 210 -26.09 5.44 -3.20
N ALA A 211 -26.71 6.12 -2.23
CA ALA A 211 -28.15 5.99 -1.98
C ALA A 211 -28.98 6.51 -3.16
N ASN A 212 -28.55 7.62 -3.78
CA ASN A 212 -29.20 8.20 -4.96
C ASN A 212 -29.06 7.30 -6.21
N ILE A 213 -28.03 6.45 -6.26
CA ILE A 213 -27.83 5.48 -7.34
C ILE A 213 -28.77 4.28 -7.18
N ILE A 214 -29.01 3.82 -5.94
CA ILE A 214 -29.91 2.68 -5.68
C ILE A 214 -31.37 3.03 -6.03
N GLU A 215 -31.80 4.27 -5.81
CA GLU A 215 -33.12 4.76 -6.28
C GLU A 215 -33.27 4.76 -7.80
N PHE A 216 -32.17 4.79 -8.57
CA PHE A 216 -32.23 4.72 -10.03
C PHE A 216 -32.39 3.29 -10.57
N PHE A 217 -32.14 2.27 -9.74
CA PHE A 217 -32.19 0.86 -10.13
C PHE A 217 -33.39 0.11 -9.55
N ASN A 218 -34.18 0.76 -8.69
CA ASN A 218 -35.46 0.28 -8.19
C ASN A 218 -36.61 1.07 -8.82
#